data_AF-A0A540VE41-F1
#
_entry.id   AF-A0A540VE41-F1
#
_cell.length_a   1.000
_cell.length_b   1.000
_cell.length_c   1.000
_cell.angle_alpha   90.00
_cell.angle_beta   90.00
_cell.angle_gamma   90.00
#
_symmetry.space_group_name_H-M   'P 1'
#
loop_
_entity.id
_entity.type
_entity.pdbx_description
1 polymer ?
#
loop_
_entity_poly.entity_id
_entity_poly.type
_entity_poly.pdbx_seq_one_letter_code
_entity_poly.pdbx_strand_id
1 'polypeptide(L)'
;MSNNRSPNNPSPQDRPYRLTHDPVFYITAAFFALLTTALPAGLGQPRFLPLIQAVGLTVFLAIPLRRGEIRQSLYVVALWLAVQFVTITALSWLVIGQVERAIPDGFLYRGAMTRWFFDQGPLPSGLAAAPVGRLAETAGVLVGAPATGGLVANWFVVRAINLAGYGMASLLLVLASPAALLAALPLWTLVRVAGYAGLTVLLAEPPLTGNWSPRHIWHDRRTLLLWSVGLVAVGTLLELFLPALWSALFR
;
A
#
# COMPACT_ATOMS: atom_id res chain seq x y z
N MET A 1 19.96 3.64 -60.44
CA MET A 1 19.74 4.71 -59.44
C MET A 1 18.99 4.10 -58.26
N SER A 2 19.69 3.84 -57.15
CA SER A 2 19.13 3.24 -55.94
C SER A 2 18.53 4.33 -55.06
N ASN A 3 17.22 4.34 -54.86
CA ASN A 3 16.52 5.27 -53.97
C ASN A 3 16.67 4.79 -52.52
N ASN A 4 17.74 5.27 -51.87
CA ASN A 4 17.97 5.11 -50.44
C ASN A 4 17.04 6.08 -49.68
N ARG A 5 15.81 5.66 -49.36
CA ARG A 5 14.96 6.40 -48.42
C ARG A 5 15.44 6.10 -47.01
N SER A 6 16.12 7.06 -46.38
CA SER A 6 16.34 7.06 -44.94
C SER A 6 15.01 6.86 -44.21
N PRO A 7 14.95 6.03 -43.16
CA PRO A 7 13.76 5.94 -42.32
C PRO A 7 13.57 7.30 -41.65
N ASN A 8 12.47 7.99 -41.97
CA ASN A 8 12.02 9.18 -41.27
C ASN A 8 11.85 8.80 -39.79
N ASN A 9 12.79 9.21 -38.95
CA ASN A 9 12.56 9.21 -37.51
C ASN A 9 11.43 10.21 -37.26
N PRO A 10 10.29 9.77 -36.69
CA PRO A 10 9.19 10.67 -36.40
C PRO A 10 9.68 11.79 -35.47
N SER A 11 9.26 13.00 -35.76
CA SER A 11 9.61 14.16 -34.94
C SER A 11 9.05 13.95 -33.52
N PRO A 12 9.65 14.53 -32.46
CA PRO A 12 9.13 14.40 -31.09
C PRO A 12 7.65 14.81 -30.95
N GLN A 13 7.13 15.61 -31.89
CA GLN A 13 5.76 16.10 -31.93
C GLN A 13 4.75 15.06 -32.45
N ASP A 14 5.19 13.98 -33.11
CA ASP A 14 4.31 12.95 -33.70
C ASP A 14 3.97 11.81 -32.73
N ARG A 15 4.49 11.83 -31.50
CA ARG A 15 4.19 10.78 -30.50
C ARG A 15 2.82 11.06 -29.86
N PRO A 16 1.85 10.13 -29.93
CA PRO A 16 0.56 10.32 -29.28
C PRO A 16 0.76 10.50 -27.77
N TYR A 17 0.20 11.57 -27.22
CA TYR A 17 0.33 11.90 -25.79
C TYR A 17 -0.15 10.75 -24.90
N ARG A 18 0.66 10.39 -23.91
CA ARG A 18 0.35 9.32 -22.94
C ARG A 18 0.32 9.89 -21.52
N LEU A 19 -0.89 10.11 -21.00
CA LEU A 19 -1.13 10.60 -19.63
C LEU A 19 -0.32 9.88 -18.55
N THR A 20 -0.15 8.56 -18.67
CA THR A 20 0.57 7.71 -17.71
C THR A 20 2.08 7.93 -17.68
N HIS A 21 2.63 8.66 -18.65
CA HIS A 21 4.03 9.08 -18.68
C HIS A 21 4.19 10.57 -18.33
N ASP A 22 3.08 11.28 -18.10
CA ASP A 22 3.08 12.68 -17.70
C ASP A 22 3.32 12.78 -16.18
N PRO A 23 4.31 13.55 -15.71
CA PRO A 23 4.52 13.77 -14.28
C PRO A 23 3.30 14.38 -13.57
N VAL A 24 2.46 15.15 -14.28
CA VAL A 24 1.24 15.76 -13.72
C VAL A 24 0.27 14.68 -13.23
N PHE A 25 0.20 13.53 -13.90
CA PHE A 25 -0.62 12.41 -13.45
C PHE A 25 -0.21 11.90 -12.06
N TYR A 26 1.09 11.75 -11.83
CA TYR A 26 1.64 11.29 -10.55
C TYR A 26 1.52 12.36 -9.45
N ILE A 27 1.72 13.63 -9.79
CA ILE A 27 1.46 14.75 -8.86
C ILE A 27 0.00 14.76 -8.42
N THR A 28 -0.91 14.55 -9.38
CA THR A 28 -2.35 14.47 -9.10
C THR A 28 -2.66 13.27 -8.21
N ALA A 29 -2.11 12.09 -8.50
CA ALA A 29 -2.29 10.91 -7.65
C ALA A 29 -1.78 11.14 -6.22
N ALA A 30 -0.61 11.75 -6.06
CA ALA A 30 -0.05 12.10 -4.75
C ALA A 30 -0.92 13.12 -3.99
N PHE A 31 -1.42 14.15 -4.68
CA PHE A 31 -2.35 15.13 -4.10
C PHE A 31 -3.63 14.46 -3.61
N PHE A 32 -4.22 13.56 -4.40
CA PHE A 32 -5.40 12.82 -3.97
C PHE A 32 -5.11 11.84 -2.83
N ALA A 33 -3.96 11.17 -2.83
CA ALA A 33 -3.54 10.33 -1.70
C ALA A 33 -3.44 11.15 -0.40
N LEU A 34 -2.87 12.35 -0.46
CA LEU A 34 -2.81 13.27 0.67
C LEU A 34 -4.22 13.70 1.09
N LEU A 35 -5.05 14.17 0.16
CA LEU A 35 -6.40 14.68 0.45
C LEU A 35 -7.30 13.60 1.08
N THR A 36 -7.32 12.41 0.47
CA THR A 36 -8.12 11.25 0.92
C THR A 36 -7.59 10.63 2.21
N THR A 37 -6.38 10.96 2.63
CA THR A 37 -5.85 10.57 3.95
C THR A 37 -6.12 11.66 4.98
N ALA A 38 -5.77 12.90 4.68
CA ALA A 38 -5.77 14.00 5.64
C ALA A 38 -7.17 14.44 6.05
N LEU A 39 -8.11 14.59 5.11
CA LEU A 39 -9.46 15.02 5.41
C LEU A 39 -10.19 14.05 6.36
N PRO A 40 -10.37 12.75 6.02
CA PRO A 40 -11.07 11.84 6.91
C PRO A 40 -10.33 11.60 8.24
N ALA A 41 -8.99 11.62 8.23
CA ALA A 41 -8.20 11.52 9.46
C ALA A 41 -8.43 12.73 10.38
N GLY A 42 -8.41 13.95 9.83
CA GLY A 42 -8.70 15.18 10.57
C GLY A 42 -10.14 15.29 11.07
N LEU A 43 -11.10 14.68 10.36
CA LEU A 43 -12.49 14.59 10.80
C LEU A 43 -12.73 13.47 11.83
N GLY A 44 -11.77 12.57 12.04
CA GLY A 44 -11.92 11.44 12.96
C GLY A 44 -12.94 10.40 12.52
N GLN A 45 -13.12 10.17 11.21
CA GLN A 45 -14.14 9.26 10.68
C GLN A 45 -13.59 7.86 10.32
N PRO A 46 -13.83 6.82 11.13
CA PRO A 46 -13.11 5.55 11.01
C PRO A 46 -13.46 4.70 9.78
N ARG A 47 -14.70 4.79 9.30
CA ARG A 47 -15.14 4.06 8.11
C ARG A 47 -14.81 4.82 6.82
N PHE A 48 -14.78 6.15 6.89
CA PHE A 48 -14.61 6.98 5.72
C PHE A 48 -13.15 7.01 5.23
N LEU A 49 -12.19 6.99 6.16
CA LEU A 49 -10.75 6.99 5.87
C LEU A 49 -10.33 5.89 4.87
N PRO A 50 -10.46 4.58 5.17
CA PRO A 50 -10.04 3.55 4.24
C PRO A 50 -10.91 3.48 2.98
N LEU A 51 -12.19 3.87 3.07
CA LEU A 51 -13.12 3.78 1.94
C LEU A 51 -12.74 4.75 0.81
N ILE A 52 -12.57 6.05 1.14
CA ILE A 52 -12.27 7.06 0.13
C ILE A 52 -10.86 6.89 -0.45
N GLN A 53 -9.91 6.41 0.36
CA GLN A 53 -8.57 6.04 -0.11
C GLN A 53 -8.62 4.86 -1.08
N ALA A 54 -9.38 3.80 -0.76
CA ALA A 54 -9.51 2.63 -1.63
C ALA A 54 -10.15 3.00 -2.97
N VAL A 55 -11.22 3.79 -2.95
CA VAL A 55 -11.89 4.29 -4.17
C VAL A 55 -10.91 5.13 -5.00
N GLY A 56 -10.24 6.10 -4.38
CA GLY A 56 -9.27 6.96 -5.05
C GLY A 56 -8.14 6.16 -5.69
N LEU A 57 -7.47 5.30 -4.91
CA LEU A 57 -6.40 4.45 -5.41
C LEU A 57 -6.85 3.56 -6.56
N THR A 58 -8.07 2.99 -6.48
CA THR A 58 -8.61 2.11 -7.53
C THR A 58 -8.85 2.87 -8.84
N VAL A 59 -9.36 4.11 -8.76
CA VAL A 59 -9.55 4.97 -9.94
C VAL A 59 -8.22 5.27 -10.62
N PHE A 60 -7.20 5.70 -9.85
CA PHE A 60 -5.88 6.00 -10.40
C PHE A 60 -5.14 4.76 -10.90
N LEU A 61 -5.31 3.61 -10.24
CA LEU A 61 -4.78 2.32 -10.68
C LEU A 61 -5.40 1.87 -12.02
N ALA A 62 -6.71 2.05 -12.18
CA ALA A 62 -7.42 1.56 -13.36
C ALA A 62 -6.94 2.22 -14.68
N ILE A 63 -6.46 3.47 -14.63
CA ILE A 63 -6.03 4.24 -15.80
C ILE A 63 -4.86 3.56 -16.56
N PRO A 64 -3.67 3.34 -15.93
CA PRO A 64 -2.58 2.61 -16.58
C PRO A 64 -2.92 1.12 -16.78
N LEU A 65 -3.66 0.50 -15.86
CA LEU A 65 -3.92 -0.93 -15.90
C LEU A 65 -4.81 -1.34 -17.09
N ARG A 66 -5.81 -0.52 -17.44
CA ARG A 66 -6.62 -0.72 -18.67
C ARG A 66 -5.81 -0.65 -19.96
N ARG A 67 -4.62 -0.04 -19.93
CA ARG A 67 -3.69 0.04 -21.06
C ARG A 67 -2.64 -1.07 -21.06
N GLY A 68 -2.70 -2.00 -20.09
CA GLY A 68 -1.69 -3.04 -19.89
C GLY A 68 -0.36 -2.51 -19.32
N GLU A 69 -0.34 -1.27 -18.82
CA GLU A 69 0.86 -0.57 -18.34
C GLU A 69 1.16 -0.92 -16.88
N ILE A 70 1.56 -2.16 -16.62
CA ILE A 70 1.80 -2.71 -15.26
C ILE A 70 2.81 -1.90 -14.45
N ARG A 71 3.89 -1.45 -15.08
CA ARG A 71 4.95 -0.70 -14.40
C ARG A 71 4.41 0.62 -13.87
N GLN A 72 3.63 1.33 -14.68
CA GLN A 72 2.99 2.59 -14.32
C GLN A 72 1.95 2.38 -13.22
N SER A 73 1.18 1.29 -13.27
CA SER A 73 0.27 0.88 -12.19
C SER A 73 1.00 0.66 -10.86
N LEU A 74 2.14 -0.03 -10.87
CA LEU A 74 2.97 -0.21 -9.67
C LEU A 74 3.49 1.12 -9.13
N TYR A 75 3.88 2.05 -10.00
CA TYR A 75 4.32 3.38 -9.58
C TYR A 75 3.20 4.19 -8.92
N VAL A 76 1.97 4.13 -9.45
CA VAL A 76 0.81 4.77 -8.83
C VAL A 76 0.57 4.22 -7.43
N VAL A 77 0.52 2.90 -7.28
CA VAL A 77 0.26 2.27 -5.98
C VAL A 77 1.39 2.57 -4.99
N ALA A 78 2.65 2.43 -5.40
CA ALA A 78 3.79 2.71 -4.54
C ALA A 78 3.82 4.18 -4.07
N LEU A 79 3.61 5.13 -4.99
CA LEU A 79 3.55 6.55 -4.67
C LEU A 79 2.39 6.85 -3.70
N TRP A 80 1.20 6.31 -3.98
CA TRP A 80 0.03 6.51 -3.14
C TRP A 80 0.26 6.01 -1.72
N LEU A 81 0.75 4.78 -1.56
CA LEU A 81 0.98 4.18 -0.24
C LEU A 81 2.09 4.91 0.52
N ALA A 82 3.14 5.38 -0.16
CA ALA A 82 4.20 6.17 0.47
C ALA A 82 3.66 7.52 0.99
N VAL A 83 2.92 8.26 0.16
CA VAL A 83 2.31 9.54 0.55
C VAL A 83 1.32 9.33 1.70
N GLN A 84 0.47 8.30 1.60
CA GLN A 84 -0.48 7.95 2.64
C GLN A 84 0.20 7.59 3.97
N PHE A 85 1.25 6.76 3.94
CA PHE A 85 2.02 6.39 5.12
C PHE A 85 2.63 7.61 5.81
N VAL A 86 3.32 8.46 5.05
CA VAL A 86 3.92 9.69 5.59
C VAL A 86 2.85 10.62 6.16
N THR A 87 1.73 10.77 5.45
CA THR A 87 0.63 11.65 5.86
C THR A 87 -0.01 11.18 7.16
N ILE A 88 -0.37 9.90 7.26
CA ILE A 88 -1.01 9.38 8.48
C ILE A 88 -0.06 9.40 9.66
N THR A 89 1.24 9.11 9.47
CA THR A 89 2.25 9.22 10.53
C THR A 89 2.40 10.66 11.00
N ALA A 90 2.50 11.64 10.09
CA ALA A 90 2.62 13.04 10.44
C ALA A 90 1.36 13.57 11.15
N LEU A 91 0.16 13.25 10.66
CA LEU A 91 -1.09 13.65 11.30
C LEU A 91 -1.27 13.02 12.66
N SER A 92 -0.80 11.79 12.85
CA SER A 92 -0.82 11.13 14.16
C SER A 92 0.05 11.84 15.20
N TRP A 93 0.97 12.71 14.79
CA TRP A 93 1.68 13.61 15.70
C TRP A 93 0.95 14.93 15.92
N LEU A 94 0.41 15.52 14.85
CA LEU A 94 -0.18 16.86 14.89
C LEU A 94 -1.58 16.90 15.51
N VAL A 95 -2.39 15.85 15.27
CA VAL A 95 -3.81 15.78 15.61
C VAL A 95 -4.17 14.38 16.14
N ILE A 96 -3.42 13.93 17.16
CA ILE A 96 -3.50 12.58 17.76
C ILE A 96 -4.95 12.15 18.01
N GLY A 97 -5.76 12.99 18.66
CA GLY A 97 -7.12 12.64 19.07
C GLY A 97 -8.07 12.40 17.90
N GLN A 98 -7.90 13.13 16.79
CA GLN A 98 -8.69 12.95 15.58
C GLN A 98 -8.28 11.68 14.85
N VAL A 99 -6.98 11.45 14.66
CA VAL A 99 -6.48 10.25 14.00
C VAL A 99 -6.83 8.99 14.79
N GLU A 100 -6.73 9.03 16.12
CA GLU A 100 -7.11 7.91 16.99
C GLU A 100 -8.59 7.51 16.78
N ARG A 101 -9.49 8.47 16.55
CA ARG A 101 -10.90 8.19 16.21
C ARG A 101 -11.09 7.69 14.77
N ALA A 102 -10.23 8.11 13.85
CA ALA A 102 -10.25 7.65 12.46
C ALA A 102 -9.66 6.24 12.26
N ILE A 103 -8.95 5.71 13.26
CA ILE A 103 -8.47 4.33 13.26
C ILE A 103 -9.46 3.46 14.06
N PRO A 104 -9.97 2.35 13.48
CA PRO A 104 -10.79 1.41 14.24
C PRO A 104 -10.04 0.95 15.50
N ASP A 105 -10.67 1.16 16.66
CA ASP A 105 -10.09 0.87 17.98
C ASP A 105 -8.72 1.54 18.24
N GLY A 106 -8.50 2.74 17.68
CA GLY A 106 -7.20 3.42 17.71
C GLY A 106 -6.58 3.60 19.10
N PHE A 107 -7.40 3.85 20.13
CA PHE A 107 -6.93 3.95 21.51
C PHE A 107 -6.38 2.60 22.02
N LEU A 108 -7.13 1.51 21.80
CA LEU A 108 -6.72 0.16 22.18
C LEU A 108 -5.49 -0.27 21.37
N TYR A 109 -5.43 0.08 20.09
CA TYR A 109 -4.30 -0.21 19.21
C TYR A 109 -3.02 0.48 19.70
N ARG A 110 -3.10 1.77 20.05
CA ARG A 110 -1.97 2.51 20.62
C ARG A 110 -1.44 1.87 21.90
N GLY A 111 -2.33 1.54 22.83
CA GLY A 111 -1.95 0.83 24.06
C GLY A 111 -1.38 -0.56 23.82
N ALA A 112 -1.86 -1.28 22.80
CA ALA A 112 -1.31 -2.57 22.40
C ALA A 112 0.09 -2.44 21.76
N MET A 113 0.35 -1.37 20.99
CA MET A 113 1.68 -1.09 20.44
C MET A 113 2.69 -0.81 21.56
N THR A 114 2.32 -0.01 22.56
CA THR A 114 3.18 0.24 23.73
C THR A 114 3.47 -1.06 24.49
N ARG A 115 2.45 -1.90 24.74
CA ARG A 115 2.62 -3.20 25.40
C ARG A 115 3.49 -4.17 24.60
N TRP A 116 3.34 -4.20 23.28
CA TRP A 116 4.23 -5.00 22.43
C TRP A 116 5.69 -4.56 22.57
N PHE A 117 5.92 -3.24 22.53
CA PHE A 117 7.28 -2.72 22.56
C PHE A 117 7.95 -2.88 23.93
N PHE A 118 7.27 -2.53 25.02
CA PHE A 118 7.86 -2.52 26.37
C PHE A 118 7.63 -3.83 27.15
N ASP A 119 6.41 -4.37 27.10
CA ASP A 119 5.97 -5.48 27.96
C ASP A 119 5.97 -6.85 27.27
N GLN A 120 6.59 -6.95 26.08
CA GLN A 120 6.62 -8.18 25.27
C GLN A 120 5.22 -8.73 24.93
N GLY A 121 4.21 -7.86 24.89
CA GLY A 121 2.88 -8.23 24.39
C GLY A 121 2.93 -8.68 22.93
N PRO A 122 1.90 -9.37 22.43
CA PRO A 122 1.84 -9.75 21.02
C PRO A 122 1.75 -8.49 20.13
N LEU A 123 2.42 -8.51 18.98
CA LEU A 123 2.36 -7.42 18.00
C LEU A 123 0.88 -7.22 17.57
N PRO A 124 0.28 -6.04 17.80
CA PRO A 124 -1.11 -5.81 17.44
C PRO A 124 -1.28 -5.87 15.92
N SER A 125 -2.46 -6.33 15.49
CA SER A 125 -2.79 -6.68 14.10
C SER A 125 -1.92 -7.78 13.48
N GLY A 126 -0.87 -8.27 14.15
CA GLY A 126 -0.04 -9.37 13.67
C GLY A 126 -0.75 -10.72 13.66
N LEU A 127 -0.16 -11.71 12.98
CA LEU A 127 -0.71 -13.07 12.84
C LEU A 127 -0.99 -13.72 14.20
N ALA A 128 -0.11 -13.50 15.19
CA ALA A 128 -0.28 -14.03 16.55
C ALA A 128 -1.44 -13.37 17.31
N ALA A 129 -1.67 -12.06 17.11
CA ALA A 129 -2.70 -11.32 17.82
C ALA A 129 -4.08 -11.37 17.13
N ALA A 130 -4.10 -11.46 15.80
CA ALA A 130 -5.32 -11.36 14.99
C ALA A 130 -5.27 -12.29 13.74
N PRO A 131 -5.18 -13.62 13.92
CA PRO A 131 -4.99 -14.56 12.80
C PRO A 131 -6.14 -14.51 11.80
N VAL A 132 -7.39 -14.43 12.27
CA VAL A 132 -8.58 -14.33 11.40
C VAL A 132 -8.55 -13.03 10.58
N GLY A 133 -8.16 -11.91 11.19
CA GLY A 133 -8.03 -10.63 10.50
C GLY A 133 -6.98 -10.69 9.38
N ARG A 134 -5.86 -11.36 9.61
CA ARG A 134 -4.80 -11.57 8.61
C ARG A 134 -5.22 -12.50 7.47
N LEU A 135 -5.97 -13.56 7.77
CA LEU A 135 -6.53 -14.43 6.75
C LEU A 135 -7.57 -13.68 5.90
N ALA A 136 -8.42 -12.86 6.52
CA ALA A 136 -9.38 -12.01 5.83
C ALA A 136 -8.69 -10.96 4.95
N GLU A 137 -7.59 -10.37 5.40
CA GLU A 137 -6.76 -9.44 4.62
C GLU A 137 -6.19 -10.13 3.37
N THR A 138 -5.59 -11.30 3.53
CA THR A 138 -5.03 -12.08 2.42
C THR A 138 -6.11 -12.54 1.44
N ALA A 139 -7.21 -13.09 1.94
CA ALA A 139 -8.34 -13.51 1.12
C ALA A 139 -8.98 -12.31 0.40
N GLY A 140 -9.09 -11.17 1.07
CA GLY A 140 -9.59 -9.93 0.50
C GLY A 140 -8.74 -9.40 -0.64
N VAL A 141 -7.41 -9.56 -0.57
CA VAL A 141 -6.52 -9.26 -1.69
C VAL A 141 -6.69 -10.27 -2.83
N LEU A 142 -6.61 -11.57 -2.53
CA LEU A 142 -6.62 -12.62 -3.55
C LEU A 142 -7.96 -12.76 -4.28
N VAL A 143 -9.08 -12.63 -3.57
CA VAL A 143 -10.44 -12.77 -4.12
C VAL A 143 -11.03 -11.42 -4.48
N GLY A 144 -10.78 -10.40 -3.66
CA GLY A 144 -11.36 -9.07 -3.86
C GLY A 144 -10.75 -8.31 -5.03
N ALA A 145 -9.44 -8.45 -5.30
CA ALA A 145 -8.82 -7.82 -6.46
C ALA A 145 -9.47 -8.24 -7.79
N PRO A 146 -9.57 -9.54 -8.13
CA PRO A 146 -10.18 -9.96 -9.39
C PRO A 146 -11.69 -9.73 -9.41
N ALA A 147 -12.38 -9.82 -8.27
CA ALA A 147 -13.84 -9.61 -8.21
C ALA A 147 -14.26 -8.16 -8.43
N THR A 148 -13.40 -7.19 -8.10
CA THR A 148 -13.78 -5.76 -8.06
C THR A 148 -12.86 -4.83 -8.84
N GLY A 149 -11.95 -5.38 -9.66
CA GLY A 149 -10.94 -4.57 -10.35
C GLY A 149 -9.98 -3.87 -9.39
N GLY A 150 -9.73 -4.47 -8.23
CA GLY A 150 -8.80 -3.96 -7.22
C GLY A 150 -9.43 -3.23 -6.04
N LEU A 151 -10.71 -2.86 -6.05
CA LEU A 151 -11.32 -2.04 -4.99
C LEU A 151 -11.22 -2.67 -3.60
N VAL A 152 -11.66 -3.92 -3.45
CA VAL A 152 -11.64 -4.62 -2.15
C VAL A 152 -10.22 -4.90 -1.69
N ALA A 153 -9.32 -5.26 -2.61
CA ALA A 153 -7.92 -5.45 -2.28
C ALA A 153 -7.26 -4.14 -1.82
N ASN A 154 -7.52 -3.05 -2.54
CA ASN A 154 -7.06 -1.71 -2.18
C ASN A 154 -7.59 -1.28 -0.82
N TRP A 155 -8.83 -1.61 -0.43
CA TRP A 155 -9.33 -1.39 0.94
C TRP A 155 -8.38 -2.02 1.97
N PHE A 156 -8.07 -3.30 1.84
CA PHE A 156 -7.19 -3.99 2.79
C PHE A 156 -5.79 -3.39 2.81
N VAL A 157 -5.23 -3.08 1.64
CA VAL A 157 -3.90 -2.46 1.50
C VAL A 157 -3.85 -1.08 2.17
N VAL A 158 -4.82 -0.19 1.91
CA VAL A 158 -4.86 1.15 2.51
C VAL A 158 -5.13 1.09 4.02
N ARG A 159 -5.92 0.11 4.48
CA ARG A 159 -6.14 -0.10 5.91
C ARG A 159 -4.85 -0.57 6.61
N ALA A 160 -4.12 -1.49 5.99
CA ALA A 160 -2.86 -1.99 6.53
C ALA A 160 -1.80 -0.87 6.62
N ILE A 161 -1.68 -0.02 5.60
CA ILE A 161 -0.72 1.10 5.64
C ILE A 161 -1.13 2.20 6.62
N ASN A 162 -2.44 2.46 6.80
CA ASN A 162 -2.92 3.38 7.83
C ASN A 162 -2.54 2.90 9.25
N LEU A 163 -2.78 1.61 9.53
CA LEU A 163 -2.41 1.02 10.82
C LEU A 163 -0.90 1.05 11.04
N ALA A 164 -0.11 0.73 10.02
CA ALA A 164 1.34 0.79 10.08
C ALA A 164 1.84 2.21 10.40
N GLY A 165 1.33 3.23 9.71
CA GLY A 165 1.74 4.61 9.92
C GLY A 165 1.29 5.18 11.26
N TYR A 166 0.07 4.85 11.71
CA TYR A 166 -0.43 5.21 13.04
C TYR A 166 0.34 4.51 14.17
N GLY A 167 0.66 3.21 14.00
CA GLY A 167 1.47 2.44 14.93
C GLY A 167 2.89 2.98 15.06
N MET A 168 3.52 3.33 13.93
CA MET A 168 4.83 3.99 13.93
C MET A 168 4.79 5.31 14.70
N ALA A 169 3.82 6.20 14.40
CA ALA A 169 3.70 7.47 15.10
C ALA A 169 3.46 7.30 16.62
N SER A 170 2.62 6.33 16.99
CA SER A 170 2.33 5.99 18.39
C SER A 170 3.58 5.63 19.18
N LEU A 171 4.51 4.88 18.59
CA LEU A 171 5.79 4.55 19.23
C LEU A 171 6.76 5.71 19.25
N LEU A 172 6.82 6.49 18.16
CA LEU A 172 7.70 7.66 18.09
C LEU A 172 7.39 8.69 19.17
N LEU A 173 6.11 8.87 19.52
CA LEU A 173 5.68 9.74 20.61
C LEU A 173 6.20 9.28 21.98
N VAL A 174 6.40 7.97 22.17
CA VAL A 174 6.84 7.41 23.46
C VAL A 174 8.37 7.34 23.54
N LEU A 175 9.04 7.01 22.43
CA LEU A 175 10.48 6.76 22.40
C LEU A 175 11.35 8.02 22.34
N ALA A 176 10.80 9.16 21.91
CA ALA A 176 11.40 10.51 21.97
C ALA A 176 12.90 10.62 21.57
N SER A 177 13.37 9.77 20.65
CA SER A 177 14.78 9.74 20.20
C SER A 177 14.89 9.62 18.67
N PRO A 178 15.98 10.11 18.04
CA PRO A 178 16.16 9.96 16.59
C PRO A 178 16.24 8.49 16.13
N ALA A 179 16.83 7.61 16.95
CA ALA A 179 16.88 6.18 16.70
C ALA A 179 15.49 5.52 16.71
N ALA A 180 14.49 6.18 17.33
CA ALA A 180 13.12 5.70 17.36
C ALA A 180 12.49 5.58 15.97
N LEU A 181 12.97 6.34 14.97
CA LEU A 181 12.51 6.21 13.58
C LEU A 181 12.72 4.79 13.05
N LEU A 182 13.88 4.19 13.34
CA LEU A 182 14.18 2.82 12.96
C LEU A 182 13.42 1.83 13.86
N ALA A 183 13.39 2.09 15.18
CA ALA A 183 12.70 1.22 16.13
C ALA A 183 11.20 1.08 15.84
N ALA A 184 10.54 2.17 15.44
CA ALA A 184 9.11 2.23 15.20
C ALA A 184 8.69 1.78 13.78
N LEU A 185 9.65 1.60 12.86
CA LEU A 185 9.36 1.28 11.47
C LEU A 185 8.89 -0.18 11.32
N PRO A 186 7.64 -0.44 10.87
CA PRO A 186 7.11 -1.80 10.82
C PRO A 186 7.53 -2.51 9.52
N LEU A 187 8.83 -2.81 9.40
CA LEU A 187 9.45 -3.35 8.17
C LEU A 187 8.71 -4.57 7.61
N TRP A 188 8.34 -5.53 8.47
CA TRP A 188 7.57 -6.72 8.08
C TRP A 188 6.22 -6.38 7.43
N THR A 189 5.54 -5.35 7.95
CA THR A 189 4.26 -4.89 7.41
C THR A 189 4.46 -4.20 6.07
N LEU A 190 5.48 -3.34 5.94
CA LEU A 190 5.79 -2.64 4.69
C LEU A 190 6.15 -3.62 3.56
N VAL A 191 6.97 -4.64 3.87
CA VAL A 191 7.33 -5.70 2.92
C VAL A 191 6.08 -6.48 2.47
N ARG A 192 5.21 -6.87 3.41
CA ARG A 192 3.97 -7.57 3.07
C ARG A 192 3.02 -6.69 2.24
N VAL A 193 2.85 -5.42 2.61
CA VAL A 193 2.03 -4.45 1.88
C VAL A 193 2.55 -4.24 0.45
N ALA A 194 3.86 -4.22 0.24
CA ALA A 194 4.45 -4.19 -1.11
C ALA A 194 4.09 -5.44 -1.92
N GLY A 195 4.09 -6.62 -1.29
CA GLY A 195 3.59 -7.85 -1.90
C GLY A 195 2.11 -7.79 -2.26
N TYR A 196 1.26 -7.29 -1.36
CA TYR A 196 -0.17 -7.11 -1.63
C TYR A 196 -0.44 -6.06 -2.72
N ALA A 197 0.35 -4.99 -2.79
CA ALA A 197 0.27 -4.01 -3.86
C ALA A 197 0.53 -4.66 -5.23
N GLY A 198 1.59 -5.46 -5.34
CA GLY A 198 1.90 -6.20 -6.57
C GLY A 198 0.81 -7.21 -6.95
N LEU A 199 0.30 -7.98 -5.98
CA LEU A 199 -0.83 -8.89 -6.20
C LEU A 199 -2.11 -8.14 -6.61
N THR A 200 -2.37 -6.98 -6.01
CA THR A 200 -3.55 -6.17 -6.35
C THR A 200 -3.47 -5.69 -7.80
N VAL A 201 -2.32 -5.17 -8.25
CA VAL A 201 -2.11 -4.77 -9.64
C VAL A 201 -2.31 -5.95 -10.59
N LEU A 202 -1.69 -7.10 -10.26
CA LEU A 202 -1.74 -8.30 -11.08
C LEU A 202 -3.17 -8.84 -11.22
N LEU A 203 -3.87 -8.97 -10.10
CA LEU A 203 -5.19 -9.61 -10.05
C LEU A 203 -6.33 -8.67 -10.43
N ALA A 204 -6.11 -7.34 -10.40
CA ALA A 204 -7.04 -6.37 -10.94
C ALA A 204 -6.96 -6.24 -12.48
N GLU A 205 -5.89 -6.72 -13.12
CA GLU A 205 -5.71 -6.62 -14.59
C GLU A 205 -6.83 -7.33 -15.37
N PRO A 206 -7.19 -8.60 -15.09
CA PRO A 206 -8.21 -9.33 -15.85
C PRO A 206 -9.59 -8.66 -15.93
N PRO A 207 -10.23 -8.22 -14.82
CA PRO A 207 -11.54 -7.58 -14.91
C PRO A 207 -11.50 -6.21 -15.63
N LEU A 208 -10.34 -5.52 -15.64
CA LEU A 208 -10.21 -4.21 -16.27
C LEU A 208 -9.86 -4.27 -17.76
N THR A 209 -9.18 -5.34 -18.20
CA THR A 209 -8.77 -5.54 -19.60
C THR A 209 -9.65 -6.55 -20.35
N GLY A 210 -10.45 -7.34 -19.63
CA GLY A 210 -11.24 -8.45 -20.18
C GLY A 210 -10.44 -9.72 -20.43
N ASN A 211 -9.13 -9.74 -20.12
CA ASN A 211 -8.26 -10.89 -20.38
C ASN A 211 -8.12 -11.79 -19.13
N TRP A 212 -8.99 -12.79 -19.02
CA TRP A 212 -9.00 -13.76 -17.94
C TRP A 212 -8.09 -14.98 -18.15
N SER A 213 -7.26 -14.98 -19.20
CA SER A 213 -6.42 -16.13 -19.53
C SER A 213 -5.37 -16.40 -18.43
N PRO A 214 -5.41 -17.55 -17.73
CA PRO A 214 -4.38 -17.89 -16.73
C PRO A 214 -2.98 -18.00 -17.34
N ARG A 215 -2.91 -18.37 -18.63
CA ARG A 215 -1.66 -18.43 -19.38
C ARG A 215 -1.02 -17.05 -19.52
N HIS A 216 -1.82 -15.99 -19.70
CA HIS A 216 -1.31 -14.63 -19.79
C HIS A 216 -0.62 -14.21 -18.48
N ILE A 217 -1.25 -14.47 -17.34
CA ILE A 217 -0.66 -14.21 -16.02
C ILE A 217 0.63 -15.02 -15.83
N TRP A 218 0.60 -16.31 -16.18
CA TRP A 218 1.74 -17.19 -15.96
C TRP A 218 2.93 -16.93 -16.90
N HIS A 219 2.71 -16.52 -18.15
CA HIS A 219 3.79 -16.28 -19.11
C HIS A 219 4.26 -14.82 -19.07
N ASP A 220 3.34 -13.87 -19.10
CA ASP A 220 3.67 -12.45 -19.30
C ASP A 220 3.88 -11.70 -17.97
N ARG A 221 3.36 -12.25 -16.86
CA ARG A 221 3.38 -11.63 -15.53
C ARG A 221 4.04 -12.48 -14.45
N ARG A 222 4.68 -13.60 -14.81
CA ARG A 222 5.32 -14.56 -13.87
C ARG A 222 6.22 -13.88 -12.85
N THR A 223 7.09 -13.00 -13.32
CA THR A 223 8.08 -12.34 -12.48
C THR A 223 7.41 -11.49 -11.42
N LEU A 224 6.38 -10.72 -11.79
CA LEU A 224 5.61 -9.94 -10.84
C LEU A 224 4.86 -10.83 -9.83
N LEU A 225 4.25 -11.92 -10.30
CA LEU A 225 3.58 -12.88 -9.42
C LEU A 225 4.56 -13.45 -8.38
N LEU A 226 5.72 -13.93 -8.82
CA LEU A 226 6.74 -14.52 -7.94
C LEU A 226 7.27 -13.51 -6.93
N TRP A 227 7.58 -12.28 -7.36
CA TRP A 227 8.02 -11.23 -6.44
C TRP A 227 6.92 -10.85 -5.44
N SER A 228 5.68 -10.73 -5.90
CA SER A 228 4.57 -10.32 -5.03
C SER A 228 4.25 -11.38 -3.98
N VAL A 229 4.16 -12.66 -4.38
CA VAL A 229 3.99 -13.79 -3.46
C VAL A 229 5.20 -13.92 -2.54
N GLY A 230 6.41 -13.78 -3.08
CA GLY A 230 7.66 -13.80 -2.32
C GLY A 230 7.68 -12.72 -1.24
N LEU A 231 7.30 -11.48 -1.56
CA LEU A 231 7.22 -10.38 -0.60
C LEU A 231 6.14 -10.61 0.47
N VAL A 232 4.98 -11.19 0.12
CA VAL A 232 3.96 -11.57 1.12
C VAL A 232 4.52 -12.65 2.07
N ALA A 233 5.17 -13.68 1.52
CA ALA A 233 5.76 -14.75 2.30
C ALA A 233 6.88 -14.23 3.22
N VAL A 234 7.82 -13.46 2.68
CA VAL A 234 8.91 -12.84 3.44
C VAL A 234 8.36 -11.91 4.51
N GLY A 235 7.42 -11.02 4.18
CA GLY A 235 6.80 -10.13 5.16
C GLY A 235 6.09 -10.88 6.29
N THR A 236 5.46 -12.02 5.98
CA THR A 236 4.81 -12.88 6.98
C THR A 236 5.84 -13.59 7.86
N LEU A 237 6.92 -14.12 7.28
CA LEU A 237 8.02 -14.72 8.04
C LEU A 237 8.71 -13.68 8.94
N LEU A 238 8.99 -12.49 8.40
CA LEU A 238 9.53 -11.39 9.19
C LEU A 238 8.59 -11.02 10.34
N GLU A 239 7.28 -10.99 10.15
CA GLU A 239 6.32 -10.73 11.23
C GLU A 239 6.33 -11.81 12.33
N LEU A 240 6.65 -13.06 12.01
CA LEU A 240 6.70 -14.14 13.00
C LEU A 240 7.94 -14.07 13.90
N PHE A 241 9.09 -13.68 13.34
CA PHE A 241 10.36 -13.76 14.06
C PHE A 241 10.91 -12.39 14.47
N LEU A 242 10.74 -11.37 13.63
CA LEU A 242 11.41 -10.09 13.80
C LEU A 242 10.82 -9.23 14.93
N PRO A 243 9.49 -9.15 15.19
CA PRO A 243 8.96 -8.22 16.18
C PRO A 243 9.53 -8.40 17.60
N ALA A 244 9.73 -9.65 18.05
CA ALA A 244 10.29 -9.92 19.37
C ALA A 244 11.78 -9.55 19.45
N LEU A 245 12.55 -9.88 18.40
CA LEU A 245 13.95 -9.47 18.30
C LEU A 245 14.09 -7.95 18.20
N TRP A 246 13.21 -7.31 17.42
CA TRP A 246 13.23 -5.87 17.15
C TRP A 246 12.93 -5.06 18.41
N SER A 247 11.89 -5.41 19.17
CA SER A 247 11.61 -4.73 20.45
C SER A 247 12.70 -5.01 21.49
N ALA A 248 13.39 -6.16 21.45
CA ALA A 248 14.54 -6.40 22.31
C ALA A 248 15.78 -5.57 21.94
N LEU A 249 16.00 -5.29 20.65
CA LEU A 249 17.16 -4.53 20.17
C LEU A 249 17.05 -3.02 20.41
N PHE A 250 15.84 -2.47 20.46
CA PHE A 250 15.58 -1.02 20.53
C PHE A 250 14.94 -0.55 21.85
N ARG A 251 14.77 -1.44 22.83
CA ARG A 251 14.46 -1.06 24.22
C ARG A 251 15.72 -0.60 24.94
#